data_AF-A0A510E4A0-F1
#
_entry.id   AF-A0A510E4A0-F1
#
_cell.length_a   1.000
_cell.length_b   1.000
_cell.length_c   1.000
_cell.angle_alpha   90.00
_cell.angle_beta   90.00
_cell.angle_gamma   90.00
#
_symmetry.space_group_name_H-M   'P 1'
#
loop_
_entity.id
_entity.type
_entity.pdbx_description
1 polymer ?
#
loop_
_entity_poly.entity_id
_entity_poly.type
_entity_poly.pdbx_seq_one_letter_code
_entity_poly.pdbx_strand_id
1 'polypeptide(L)'
;MIFLFKINLPTLNVESNIYITLHSTDNVESGKMSTLQVSKKNSPVSHTGNKDLFSRVVESLSLEAREVLANEFYEELKEIRSRQAASQLARGRKHMSNETIMELISRSSSARKRVLELAKEEAEKVLQAIEAIEEDVQEGQEDPEG
;
A
#
# COMPACT_ATOMS: atom_id res chain seq x y z
N MET A 1 10.60 37.56 -7.96
CA MET A 1 10.22 37.32 -6.56
C MET A 1 10.21 35.80 -6.38
N ILE A 2 11.21 35.21 -5.70
CA ILE A 2 11.39 33.75 -5.63
C ILE A 2 10.74 33.24 -4.34
N PHE A 3 9.80 32.32 -4.45
CA PHE A 3 9.22 31.61 -3.30
C PHE A 3 10.04 30.34 -3.03
N LEU A 4 10.75 30.29 -1.89
CA LEU A 4 11.28 29.05 -1.34
C LEU A 4 10.13 28.28 -0.67
N PHE A 5 9.74 27.13 -1.22
CA PHE A 5 8.93 26.17 -0.49
C PHE A 5 9.85 25.26 0.35
N LYS A 6 9.67 25.31 1.67
CA LYS A 6 10.38 24.48 2.64
C LYS A 6 9.49 23.28 2.96
N ILE A 7 9.81 22.11 2.40
CA ILE A 7 9.08 20.87 2.69
C ILE A 7 9.58 20.35 4.04
N ASN A 8 8.70 20.32 5.04
CA ASN A 8 8.97 19.80 6.38
C ASN A 8 8.53 18.33 6.43
N LEU A 9 9.49 17.40 6.38
CA LEU A 9 9.21 15.97 6.60
C LEU A 9 9.26 15.68 8.11
N PRO A 10 8.20 15.10 8.71
CA PRO A 10 8.29 14.58 10.07
C PRO A 10 9.18 13.33 10.09
N THR A 11 10.16 13.32 10.99
CA THR A 11 11.03 12.20 11.29
C THR A 11 10.25 11.10 12.02
N LEU A 12 10.14 9.92 11.43
CA LEU A 12 9.59 8.71 12.06
C LEU A 12 10.62 8.16 13.06
N ASN A 13 10.35 8.38 14.35
CA ASN A 13 11.02 7.69 15.45
C ASN A 13 10.27 6.38 15.73
N VAL A 14 10.89 5.22 15.47
CA VAL A 14 10.35 3.90 15.80
C VAL A 14 11.31 3.21 16.76
N GLU A 15 11.16 3.50 18.06
CA GLU A 15 11.80 2.73 19.12
C GLU A 15 11.14 1.34 19.20
N SER A 16 11.81 0.34 18.61
CA SER A 16 11.40 -1.06 18.67
C SER A 16 12.07 -1.73 19.87
N ASN A 17 11.44 -1.68 21.05
CA ASN A 17 11.87 -2.49 22.20
C ASN A 17 11.42 -3.94 21.98
N ILE A 18 12.33 -4.79 21.48
CA ILE A 18 12.13 -6.25 21.40
C ILE A 18 12.71 -6.88 22.67
N TYR A 19 11.83 -7.35 23.56
CA TYR A 19 12.22 -8.21 24.67
C TYR A 19 12.45 -9.64 24.15
N ILE A 20 13.70 -10.10 24.14
CA ILE A 20 14.05 -11.49 23.84
C ILE A 20 14.31 -12.21 25.17
N THR A 21 13.40 -13.09 25.58
CA THR A 21 13.64 -14.03 26.68
C THR A 21 14.47 -15.20 26.15
N LEU A 22 15.73 -15.29 26.59
CA LEU A 22 16.63 -16.39 26.27
C LEU A 22 16.43 -17.53 27.28
N HIS A 23 15.90 -18.67 26.82
CA HIS A 23 16.03 -19.93 27.56
C HIS A 23 17.33 -20.60 27.14
N SER A 24 18.30 -20.60 28.05
CA SER A 24 19.59 -21.31 27.92
C SER A 24 19.39 -22.78 28.33
N THR A 25 19.80 -23.70 27.47
CA THR A 25 20.19 -25.05 27.90
C THR A 25 21.60 -25.31 27.38
N ASP A 26 22.55 -25.31 28.30
CA ASP A 26 23.98 -25.46 28.07
C ASP A 26 24.38 -26.87 27.59
N ASN A 27 25.36 -26.91 26.66
CA ASN A 27 26.55 -27.79 26.59
C ASN A 27 26.35 -29.32 26.39
N VAL A 28 27.20 -30.12 25.72
CA VAL A 28 28.65 -30.17 25.42
C VAL A 28 28.77 -30.97 24.08
N GLU A 29 29.71 -30.86 23.13
CA GLU A 29 31.14 -31.25 23.20
C GLU A 29 31.81 -31.18 21.80
N SER A 30 33.08 -30.76 21.77
CA SER A 30 34.17 -31.16 20.84
C SER A 30 34.11 -30.86 19.32
N GLY A 31 34.89 -29.83 18.92
CA GLY A 31 36.05 -30.05 18.04
C GLY A 31 35.94 -29.81 16.53
N LYS A 32 36.86 -28.96 16.03
CA LYS A 32 37.48 -28.87 14.68
C LYS A 32 36.96 -27.79 13.69
N MET A 33 37.94 -26.96 13.32
CA MET A 33 38.16 -26.10 12.14
C MET A 33 37.05 -25.80 11.12
N SER A 34 37.03 -24.51 10.77
CA SER A 34 36.89 -23.93 9.43
C SER A 34 35.60 -24.20 8.67
N THR A 35 34.75 -23.17 8.56
CA THR A 35 34.24 -22.72 7.26
C THR A 35 33.76 -21.27 7.41
N LEU A 36 34.31 -20.33 6.63
CA LEU A 36 33.63 -19.05 6.38
C LEU A 36 32.38 -19.37 5.57
N GLN A 37 31.25 -19.59 6.24
CA GLN A 37 29.96 -19.66 5.58
C GLN A 37 29.51 -18.24 5.26
N VAL A 38 29.74 -17.84 4.01
CA VAL A 38 28.99 -16.75 3.39
C VAL A 38 27.54 -17.22 3.29
N SER A 39 26.75 -16.92 4.32
CA SER A 39 25.30 -17.15 4.33
C SER A 39 24.63 -16.16 3.38
N LYS A 40 24.75 -16.44 2.08
CA LYS A 40 23.93 -15.85 1.03
C LYS A 40 22.58 -16.56 1.03
N LYS A 41 21.68 -16.18 1.96
CA LYS A 41 20.27 -16.61 2.11
C LYS A 41 19.82 -16.19 3.52
N ASN A 42 18.89 -15.26 3.74
CA ASN A 42 17.53 -15.21 3.22
C ASN A 42 17.02 -13.74 3.29
N SER A 43 16.57 -13.19 2.17
CA SER A 43 15.59 -12.10 2.24
C SER A 43 14.32 -12.71 2.84
N PRO A 44 13.69 -12.13 3.87
CA PRO A 44 12.42 -12.64 4.36
C PRO A 44 11.33 -12.18 3.39
N VAL A 45 11.23 -12.84 2.24
CA VAL A 45 9.96 -12.86 1.51
C VAL A 45 9.09 -13.86 2.27
N SER A 46 8.58 -13.38 3.41
CA SER A 46 7.66 -14.10 4.27
C SER A 46 6.43 -14.51 3.45
N HIS A 47 5.94 -15.72 3.71
CA HIS A 47 4.82 -16.40 3.05
C HIS A 47 3.45 -15.72 3.27
N THR A 48 3.33 -14.46 2.85
CA THR A 48 2.11 -13.63 2.85
C THR A 48 1.90 -12.91 1.51
N GLY A 49 2.52 -13.40 0.43
CA GLY A 49 2.66 -12.70 -0.85
C GLY A 49 1.38 -12.10 -1.42
N ASN A 50 0.23 -12.80 -1.36
CA ASN A 50 -1.01 -12.25 -1.91
C ASN A 50 -1.70 -11.23 -0.99
N LYS A 51 -1.59 -11.38 0.34
CA LYS A 51 -2.24 -10.45 1.27
C LYS A 51 -1.51 -9.11 1.28
N ASP A 52 -0.19 -9.13 1.17
CA ASP A 52 0.65 -7.92 1.08
C ASP A 52 0.46 -7.18 -0.26
N LEU A 53 0.23 -7.90 -1.35
CA LEU A 53 -0.07 -7.28 -2.65
C LEU A 53 -1.45 -6.61 -2.63
N PHE A 54 -2.47 -7.26 -2.07
CA PHE A 54 -3.80 -6.66 -1.98
C PHE A 54 -3.84 -5.44 -1.05
N SER A 55 -3.10 -5.42 0.06
CA SER A 55 -3.05 -4.23 0.91
C SER A 55 -2.45 -3.05 0.16
N ARG A 56 -1.39 -3.24 -0.63
CA ARG A 56 -0.81 -2.17 -1.47
C ARG A 56 -1.79 -1.66 -2.51
N VAL A 57 -2.52 -2.56 -3.16
CA VAL A 57 -3.58 -2.19 -4.12
C VAL A 57 -4.66 -1.35 -3.44
N VAL A 58 -5.09 -1.74 -2.24
CA VAL A 58 -6.10 -0.98 -1.49
C VAL A 58 -5.55 0.37 -1.01
N GLU A 59 -4.29 0.42 -0.60
CA GLU A 59 -3.59 1.64 -0.21
C GLU A 59 -3.47 2.65 -1.35
N SER A 60 -3.27 2.18 -2.58
CA SER A 60 -3.16 3.06 -3.74
C SER A 60 -4.49 3.65 -4.20
N LEU A 61 -5.64 3.08 -3.79
CA LEU A 61 -6.95 3.57 -4.21
C LEU A 61 -7.21 5.00 -3.72
N SER A 62 -7.59 5.88 -4.66
CA SER A 62 -8.02 7.24 -4.35
C SER A 62 -9.29 7.28 -3.48
N LEU A 63 -9.56 8.46 -2.93
CA LEU A 63 -10.79 8.71 -2.18
C LEU A 63 -12.04 8.54 -3.05
N GLU A 64 -11.96 8.89 -4.33
CA GLU A 64 -13.04 8.74 -5.30
C GLU A 64 -13.34 7.26 -5.57
N ALA A 65 -12.33 6.45 -5.85
CA ALA A 65 -12.51 5.01 -6.04
C ALA A 65 -13.10 4.33 -4.79
N ARG A 66 -12.72 4.77 -3.59
CA ARG A 66 -13.30 4.27 -2.33
C ARG A 66 -14.77 4.65 -2.18
N GLU A 67 -15.17 5.81 -2.66
CA GLU A 67 -16.58 6.23 -2.68
C GLU A 67 -17.40 5.42 -3.69
N VAL A 68 -16.86 5.19 -4.88
CA VAL A 68 -17.47 4.30 -5.90
C VAL A 68 -17.71 2.92 -5.31
N LEU A 69 -16.71 2.32 -4.66
CA LEU A 69 -16.87 1.04 -3.96
C LEU A 69 -17.93 1.11 -2.86
N ALA A 70 -17.97 2.19 -2.09
CA ALA A 70 -18.95 2.34 -1.01
C ALA A 70 -20.39 2.42 -1.52
N ASN A 71 -20.57 3.03 -2.68
CA ASN A 71 -21.86 3.18 -3.33
C ASN A 71 -22.33 1.86 -3.95
N GLU A 72 -21.47 1.24 -4.77
CA GLU A 72 -21.77 0.01 -5.50
C GLU A 72 -22.04 -1.19 -4.57
N PHE A 73 -21.30 -1.30 -3.46
CA PHE A 73 -21.41 -2.41 -2.50
C PHE A 73 -22.08 -1.98 -1.18
N TYR A 74 -23.03 -1.04 -1.24
CA TYR A 74 -23.72 -0.53 -0.06
C TYR A 74 -24.44 -1.62 0.73
N GLU A 75 -25.04 -2.59 0.05
CA GLU A 75 -25.78 -3.67 0.69
C GLU A 75 -24.86 -4.58 1.50
N GLU A 76 -23.73 -4.98 0.92
CA GLU A 76 -22.68 -5.77 1.59
C GLU A 76 -22.04 -4.99 2.74
N LEU A 77 -21.88 -3.66 2.59
CA LEU A 77 -21.35 -2.82 3.66
C LEU A 77 -22.25 -2.75 4.88
N LYS A 78 -23.57 -2.89 4.73
CA LYS A 78 -24.50 -2.97 5.88
C LYS A 78 -24.33 -4.25 6.69
N GLU A 79 -23.66 -5.27 6.14
CA GLU A 79 -23.33 -6.50 6.88
C GLU A 79 -22.03 -6.36 7.68
N ILE A 80 -21.17 -5.41 7.31
CA ILE A 80 -19.86 -5.16 7.92
C ILE A 80 -19.92 -4.00 8.92
N ARG A 81 -20.71 -2.97 8.60
CA ARG A 81 -20.84 -1.72 9.34
C ARG A 81 -22.31 -1.46 9.69
N SER A 82 -22.55 -0.55 10.63
CA SER A 82 -23.90 -0.08 10.90
C SER A 82 -24.51 0.58 9.64
N ARG A 83 -25.84 0.51 9.49
CA ARG A 83 -26.54 1.14 8.35
C ARG A 83 -26.17 2.61 8.19
N GLN A 84 -26.08 3.34 9.31
CA GLN A 84 -25.69 4.74 9.31
C GLN A 84 -24.27 4.93 8.79
N ALA A 85 -23.32 4.11 9.24
CA ALA A 85 -21.92 4.19 8.79
C ALA A 85 -21.79 3.83 7.30
N ALA A 86 -22.42 2.74 6.84
CA ALA A 86 -22.47 2.41 5.42
C ALA A 86 -23.04 3.56 4.57
N SER A 87 -24.07 4.23 5.09
CA SER A 87 -24.74 5.34 4.42
C SER A 87 -23.91 6.64 4.41
N GLN A 88 -22.99 6.81 5.37
CA GLN A 88 -22.01 7.89 5.35
C GLN A 88 -20.90 7.63 4.33
N LEU A 89 -20.45 6.39 4.21
CA LEU A 89 -19.44 5.97 3.22
C LEU A 89 -19.97 6.13 1.79
N ALA A 90 -21.16 5.60 1.51
CA ALA A 90 -21.77 5.61 0.17
C ALA A 90 -22.13 7.01 -0.37
N ARG A 91 -22.17 8.02 0.51
CA ARG A 91 -22.44 9.43 0.16
C ARG A 91 -21.18 10.30 0.19
N GLY A 92 -20.00 9.71 0.29
CA GLY A 92 -18.73 10.47 0.35
C GLY A 92 -18.54 11.30 1.61
N ARG A 93 -19.42 11.19 2.63
CA ARG A 93 -19.28 11.96 3.88
C ARG A 93 -18.12 11.47 4.74
N LYS A 94 -17.72 10.22 4.54
CA LYS A 94 -16.56 9.59 5.17
C LYS A 94 -15.91 8.65 4.15
N HIS A 95 -14.59 8.57 4.17
CA HIS A 95 -13.88 7.62 3.32
C HIS A 95 -13.79 6.25 3.96
N MET A 96 -13.83 5.22 3.12
CA MET A 96 -13.72 3.84 3.55
C MET A 96 -12.27 3.53 3.94
N SER A 97 -12.07 2.94 5.12
CA SER A 97 -10.73 2.55 5.60
C SER A 97 -10.21 1.31 4.86
N ASN A 98 -8.89 1.13 4.84
CA ASN A 98 -8.25 -0.03 4.21
C ASN A 98 -8.78 -1.34 4.81
N GLU A 99 -8.95 -1.40 6.13
CA GLU A 99 -9.46 -2.58 6.83
C GLU A 99 -10.89 -2.91 6.40
N THR A 100 -11.72 -1.87 6.19
CA THR A 100 -13.11 -2.05 5.75
C THR A 100 -13.15 -2.61 4.32
N ILE A 101 -12.29 -2.12 3.42
CA ILE A 101 -12.18 -2.64 2.05
C ILE A 101 -11.66 -4.08 2.07
N MET A 102 -10.63 -4.36 2.88
CA MET A 102 -10.08 -5.71 3.03
C MET A 102 -11.12 -6.70 3.57
N GLU A 103 -11.98 -6.28 4.50
CA GLU A 103 -13.09 -7.08 4.98
C GLU A 103 -14.15 -7.29 3.88
N LEU A 104 -14.49 -6.24 3.13
CA LEU A 104 -15.44 -6.32 2.01
C LEU A 104 -14.99 -7.32 0.94
N ILE A 105 -13.74 -7.25 0.48
CA ILE A 105 -13.21 -8.17 -0.54
C ILE A 105 -13.02 -9.61 -0.04
N SER A 106 -12.96 -9.80 1.28
CA SER A 106 -12.93 -11.13 1.88
C SER A 106 -14.29 -11.82 1.82
N ARG A 107 -15.38 -11.03 1.86
CA ARG A 107 -16.78 -11.50 1.85
C ARG A 107 -17.39 -11.54 0.46
N SER A 108 -16.98 -10.65 -0.44
CA SER A 108 -17.53 -10.50 -1.77
C SER A 108 -16.46 -10.64 -2.85
N SER A 109 -16.61 -11.66 -3.71
CA SER A 109 -15.71 -11.87 -4.85
C SER A 109 -15.93 -10.83 -5.95
N SER A 110 -17.14 -10.28 -6.09
CA SER A 110 -17.43 -9.15 -6.97
C SER A 110 -16.73 -7.88 -6.47
N ALA A 111 -16.78 -7.59 -5.16
CA ALA A 111 -16.05 -6.45 -4.60
C ALA A 111 -14.54 -6.58 -4.82
N ARG A 112 -13.99 -7.80 -4.68
CA ARG A 112 -12.57 -8.06 -4.97
C ARG A 112 -12.21 -7.75 -6.42
N LYS A 113 -13.03 -8.19 -7.38
CA LYS A 113 -12.81 -7.89 -8.81
C LYS A 113 -12.86 -6.39 -9.06
N ARG A 114 -13.86 -5.72 -8.48
CA ARG A 114 -14.05 -4.28 -8.68
C ARG A 114 -12.90 -3.44 -8.12
N VAL A 115 -12.37 -3.80 -6.94
CA VAL A 115 -11.16 -3.17 -6.38
C VAL A 115 -9.98 -3.26 -7.36
N LEU A 116 -9.78 -4.42 -8.00
CA LEU A 116 -8.72 -4.61 -8.97
C LEU A 116 -8.96 -3.81 -10.27
N GLU A 117 -10.21 -3.67 -10.70
CA GLU A 117 -10.57 -2.85 -11.87
C GLU A 117 -10.29 -1.37 -11.61
N LEU A 118 -10.76 -0.83 -10.49
CA LEU A 118 -10.52 0.57 -10.11
C LEU A 118 -9.02 0.87 -9.95
N ALA A 119 -8.25 -0.05 -9.36
CA ALA A 119 -6.81 0.11 -9.25
C ALA A 119 -6.11 0.14 -10.62
N LYS A 120 -6.61 -0.62 -11.60
CA LYS A 120 -6.08 -0.57 -12.98
C LYS A 120 -6.43 0.74 -13.66
N GLU A 121 -7.68 1.20 -13.53
CA GLU A 121 -8.14 2.48 -14.08
C GLU A 121 -7.31 3.65 -13.53
N GLU A 122 -7.00 3.64 -12.24
CA GLU A 122 -6.15 4.67 -11.63
C GLU A 122 -4.69 4.58 -12.09
N ALA A 123 -4.13 3.36 -12.19
CA ALA A 123 -2.79 3.18 -12.71
C ALA A 123 -2.66 3.69 -14.16
N GLU A 124 -3.67 3.48 -15.00
CA GLU A 124 -3.71 3.98 -16.37
C GLU A 124 -3.73 5.52 -16.42
N LYS A 125 -4.52 6.16 -15.56
CA LYS A 125 -4.51 7.63 -15.43
C LYS A 125 -3.14 8.16 -15.01
N VAL A 126 -2.44 7.46 -14.11
CA VAL A 126 -1.08 7.82 -13.70
C VAL A 126 -0.10 7.69 -14.86
N LEU A 127 -0.19 6.62 -15.66
CA LEU A 127 0.66 6.44 -16.84
C LEU A 127 0.44 7.56 -17.87
N GLN A 128 -0.81 7.93 -18.14
CA GLN A 128 -1.13 9.06 -19.02
C GLN A 128 -0.58 10.39 -18.49
N ALA A 129 -0.64 10.62 -17.18
CA ALA A 129 -0.07 11.81 -16.57
C ALA A 129 1.47 11.83 -16.68
N ILE A 130 2.12 10.67 -16.56
CA ILE A 130 3.57 10.56 -16.76
C ILE A 130 3.94 10.89 -18.20
N GLU A 131 3.24 10.33 -19.19
CA GLU A 131 3.46 10.60 -20.62
C GLU A 131 3.35 12.10 -20.93
N ALA A 132 2.30 12.77 -20.44
CA ALA A 132 2.13 14.22 -20.63
C ALA A 132 3.28 15.04 -19.99
N ILE A 133 3.75 14.64 -18.81
CA ILE A 133 4.89 15.31 -18.16
C ILE A 133 6.20 15.07 -18.94
N GLU A 134 6.38 13.88 -19.51
CA GLU A 134 7.57 13.55 -20.31
C GLU A 134 7.61 14.35 -21.63
N GLU A 135 6.47 14.60 -22.27
CA GLU A 135 6.34 15.48 -23.43
C GLU A 135 6.69 16.93 -23.08
N ASP A 136 6.12 17.48 -22.00
CA ASP A 136 6.42 18.84 -21.52
C ASP A 136 7.93 19.03 -21.21
N VAL A 137 8.59 18.00 -20.68
CA VAL A 137 10.03 18.03 -20.39
C VAL A 137 10.87 18.03 -21.67
N GLN A 138 10.41 17.38 -22.74
CA GLN A 138 11.10 17.34 -24.03
C GLN A 138 10.92 18.66 -24.81
N GLU A 139 9.72 19.26 -24.80
CA GLU A 139 9.47 20.55 -25.45
C GLU A 139 10.21 21.72 -24.76
N GLY A 140 10.47 21.62 -23.45
CA GLY A 140 11.26 22.61 -22.70
C GLY A 140 12.78 22.54 -22.90
N GLN A 141 13.30 21.59 -23.69
CA GLN A 141 14.74 21.42 -23.98
C GLN A 141 15.16 21.88 -25.39
N GLU A 142 14.24 22.37 -26.23
CA GLU A 142 14.58 23.02 -27.49
C GLU A 142 14.88 24.51 -27.28
N ASP A 143 16.01 24.81 -26.64
CA ASP A 143 16.65 26.12 -26.85
C ASP A 143 17.26 26.13 -28.26
N PRO A 144 16.82 27.04 -29.17
CA PRO A 144 17.43 27.19 -30.48
C PRO A 144 18.80 27.84 -30.32
N GLU A 145 19.86 27.03 -30.22
CA GLU A 145 21.20 27.53 -30.53
C GLU A 145 21.30 27.84 -32.03
N GLY A 146 21.28 29.15 -32.33
CA GLY A 146 22.09 29.77 -33.40
C GLY A 146 21.47 29.87 -34.79
#